data_AF-A0A7V4X7Q6-F1
#
_entry.id   AF-A0A7V4X7Q6-F1
#
_cell.length_a   1.000
_cell.length_b   1.000
_cell.length_c   1.000
_cell.angle_alpha   90.00
_cell.angle_beta   90.00
_cell.angle_gamma   90.00
#
_symmetry.space_group_name_H-M   'P 1'
#
loop_
_entity.id
_entity.type
_entity.pdbx_description
1 polymer ?
#
loop_
_entity_poly.entity_id
_entity_poly.type
_entity_poly.pdbx_seq_one_letter_code
_entity_poly.pdbx_strand_id
1 'polypeptide(L)'
;MNISKYFWDLNEKALKETYGILRNPRHPRFITRMVTFLSRCDKPKELFSLISENDFIETWPEIRAYWVKLTRESDFRDWWETIYEQILDKYKMKEIRPKGKSPVLFINVGRLIRSARIQKGLSQKELALRAGMKQPDISKIEEGKKNITIQTLASLCKILEIRKLELW
;
A
#
# COMPACT_ATOMS: atom_id res chain seq x y z
N MET A 1 25.63 3.06 3.13
CA MET A 1 25.76 1.61 2.95
C MET A 1 27.20 1.27 2.61
N ASN A 2 27.81 0.30 3.29
CA ASN A 2 29.11 -0.23 2.87
C ASN A 2 28.89 -1.48 2.00
N ILE A 3 29.14 -1.37 0.69
CA ILE A 3 28.96 -2.50 -0.24
C ILE A 3 30.16 -3.45 -0.27
N SER A 4 31.31 -3.08 0.32
CA SER A 4 32.53 -3.91 0.27
C SER A 4 32.33 -5.29 0.91
N LYS A 5 31.42 -5.39 1.90
CA LYS A 5 31.04 -6.66 2.52
C LYS A 5 30.39 -7.66 1.55
N TYR A 6 29.83 -7.20 0.44
CA TYR A 6 29.21 -8.05 -0.58
C TYR A 6 30.05 -8.18 -1.84
N PHE A 7 31.16 -7.44 -1.95
CA PHE A 7 32.06 -7.41 -3.11
C PHE A 7 33.52 -7.43 -2.63
N TRP A 8 33.87 -8.45 -1.83
CA TRP A 8 35.20 -8.57 -1.20
C TRP A 8 36.33 -8.78 -2.21
N ASP A 9 36.01 -9.19 -3.43
CA ASP A 9 36.93 -9.43 -4.53
C ASP A 9 37.31 -8.15 -5.32
N LEU A 10 36.66 -7.02 -5.04
CA LEU A 10 36.87 -5.77 -5.79
C LEU A 10 37.84 -4.81 -5.10
N ASN A 11 38.70 -4.16 -5.89
CA ASN A 11 39.50 -3.03 -5.43
C ASN A 11 38.64 -1.77 -5.24
N GLU A 12 39.20 -0.74 -4.59
CA GLU A 12 38.47 0.48 -4.23
C GLU A 12 37.84 1.20 -5.44
N LYS A 13 38.56 1.26 -6.57
CA LYS A 13 38.05 1.86 -7.81
C LYS A 13 36.84 1.10 -8.34
N ALA A 14 36.93 -0.23 -8.39
CA ALA A 14 35.85 -1.11 -8.85
C ALA A 14 34.65 -1.13 -7.89
N LEU A 15 34.88 -0.97 -6.58
CA LEU A 15 33.81 -0.77 -5.59
C LEU A 15 33.07 0.54 -5.84
N LYS A 16 33.79 1.64 -6.08
CA LYS A 16 33.17 2.94 -6.38
C LYS A 16 32.34 2.89 -7.67
N GLU A 17 32.86 2.24 -8.72
CA GLU A 17 32.11 2.00 -9.96
C GLU A 17 30.85 1.17 -9.70
N THR A 18 30.99 0.04 -8.99
CA THR A 18 29.87 -0.86 -8.67
C THR A 18 28.80 -0.15 -7.85
N TYR A 19 29.20 0.69 -6.89
CA TYR A 19 28.27 1.51 -6.12
C TYR A 19 27.49 2.48 -7.01
N GLY A 20 28.15 3.13 -7.98
CA GLY A 20 27.50 3.99 -8.96
C GLY A 20 26.52 3.23 -9.85
N ILE A 21 26.89 2.02 -10.29
CA ILE A 21 26.03 1.15 -11.09
C ILE A 21 24.78 0.75 -10.31
N LEU A 22 24.93 0.25 -9.07
CA LEU A 22 23.80 -0.23 -8.24
C LEU A 22 22.78 0.86 -7.90
N ARG A 23 23.14 2.13 -8.04
CA ARG A 23 22.25 3.29 -7.82
C ARG A 23 21.59 3.81 -9.09
N ASN A 24 21.88 3.20 -10.24
CA ASN A 24 21.34 3.61 -11.54
C ASN A 24 20.68 2.42 -12.24
N PRO A 25 19.36 2.22 -12.05
CA PRO A 25 18.59 1.14 -12.68
C PRO A 25 18.69 1.10 -14.21
N ARG A 26 18.98 2.23 -14.87
CA ARG A 26 19.12 2.32 -16.33
C ARG A 26 20.52 1.97 -16.84
N HIS A 27 21.46 1.70 -15.95
CA HIS A 27 22.83 1.39 -16.34
C HIS A 27 22.88 -0.02 -16.98
N PRO A 28 23.60 -0.23 -18.12
CA PRO A 28 23.61 -1.53 -18.80
C PRO A 28 24.11 -2.71 -17.95
N ARG A 29 24.98 -2.44 -16.97
CA ARG A 29 25.51 -3.43 -16.02
C ARG A 29 24.70 -3.54 -14.73
N PHE A 30 23.59 -2.81 -14.60
CA PHE A 30 22.78 -2.78 -13.38
C PHE A 30 22.30 -4.18 -12.99
N ILE A 31 21.63 -4.88 -13.92
CA ILE A 31 21.07 -6.22 -13.68
C ILE A 31 22.13 -7.20 -13.17
N THR A 32 23.28 -7.26 -13.85
CA THR A 32 24.37 -8.16 -13.46
C THR A 32 24.91 -7.84 -12.07
N ARG A 33 25.21 -6.57 -11.78
CA ARG A 33 25.71 -6.16 -10.46
C ARG A 33 24.66 -6.34 -9.37
N MET A 34 23.39 -6.12 -9.70
CA MET A 34 22.28 -6.28 -8.77
C MET A 34 22.09 -7.74 -8.39
N VAL A 35 22.12 -8.68 -9.35
CA VAL A 35 22.10 -10.12 -9.04
C VAL A 35 23.26 -10.52 -8.14
N THR A 36 24.49 -10.05 -8.40
CA THR A 36 25.62 -10.31 -7.50
C THR A 36 25.36 -9.79 -6.08
N PHE A 37 24.84 -8.57 -5.96
CA PHE A 37 24.52 -7.98 -4.66
C PHE A 37 23.44 -8.76 -3.92
N LEU A 38 22.31 -9.06 -4.58
CA LEU A 38 21.17 -9.76 -3.98
C LEU A 38 21.49 -11.22 -3.64
N SER A 39 22.40 -11.86 -4.38
CA SER A 39 22.87 -13.22 -4.06
C SER A 39 23.67 -13.33 -2.75
N ARG A 40 24.02 -12.18 -2.16
CA ARG A 40 24.85 -12.06 -0.94
C ARG A 40 24.18 -11.20 0.14
N CYS A 41 23.09 -10.52 -0.18
CA CYS A 41 22.37 -9.62 0.70
C CYS A 41 20.92 -10.09 0.82
N ASP A 42 20.45 -10.30 2.05
CA ASP A 42 19.06 -10.69 2.37
C ASP A 42 18.30 -9.57 3.11
N LYS A 43 18.86 -8.36 3.20
CA LYS A 43 18.32 -7.26 4.01
C LYS A 43 17.65 -6.19 3.13
N PRO A 44 16.31 -6.08 3.11
CA PRO A 44 15.60 -5.07 2.32
C PRO A 44 16.04 -3.63 2.56
N LYS A 45 16.27 -3.26 3.83
CA LYS A 45 16.76 -1.91 4.20
C LYS A 45 18.07 -1.55 3.51
N GLU A 46 18.89 -2.54 3.19
CA GLU A 46 20.18 -2.32 2.56
C GLU A 46 20.04 -2.08 1.06
N LEU A 47 19.25 -2.90 0.38
CA LEU A 47 18.87 -2.70 -1.02
C LEU A 47 18.20 -1.34 -1.22
N PHE A 48 17.20 -1.02 -0.39
CA PHE A 48 16.42 0.22 -0.53
C PHE A 48 17.17 1.48 -0.05
N SER A 49 18.41 1.33 0.41
CA SER A 49 19.34 2.45 0.55
C SER A 49 20.07 2.80 -0.74
N LEU A 50 20.02 1.91 -1.75
CA LEU A 50 20.66 2.08 -3.06
C LEU A 50 19.65 2.52 -4.13
N ILE A 51 18.46 1.92 -4.15
CA ILE A 51 17.38 2.21 -5.10
C ILE A 51 16.04 2.38 -4.38
N SER A 52 15.04 2.98 -5.04
CA SER A 52 13.70 3.08 -4.45
C SER A 52 12.93 1.75 -4.53
N GLU A 53 11.85 1.60 -3.74
CA GLU A 53 10.92 0.47 -3.86
C GLU A 53 10.32 0.40 -5.28
N ASN A 54 10.02 1.55 -5.91
CA ASN A 54 9.52 1.61 -7.29
C ASN A 54 10.53 1.05 -8.30
N ASP A 55 11.78 1.52 -8.24
CA ASP A 55 12.83 1.08 -9.15
C ASP A 55 13.04 -0.44 -9.03
N PHE A 56 12.94 -0.98 -7.82
CA PHE A 56 13.03 -2.41 -7.59
C PHE A 56 11.84 -3.16 -8.20
N ILE A 57 10.60 -2.68 -8.01
CA ILE A 57 9.41 -3.31 -8.63
C ILE A 57 9.54 -3.33 -10.16
N GLU A 58 9.99 -2.23 -10.76
CA GLU A 58 10.15 -2.11 -12.21
C GLU A 58 11.24 -3.03 -12.77
N THR A 59 12.36 -3.18 -12.05
CA THR A 59 13.51 -3.95 -12.53
C THR A 59 13.54 -5.42 -12.10
N TRP A 60 12.81 -5.79 -11.05
CA TRP A 60 12.80 -7.15 -10.50
C TRP A 60 12.51 -8.26 -11.54
N PRO A 61 11.53 -8.12 -12.44
CA PRO A 61 11.27 -9.15 -13.44
C PRO A 61 12.48 -9.47 -14.33
N GLU A 62 13.24 -8.45 -14.71
CA GLU A 62 14.47 -8.60 -15.51
C GLU A 62 15.61 -9.19 -14.67
N ILE A 63 15.78 -8.71 -13.43
CA ILE A 63 16.74 -9.25 -12.46
C ILE A 63 16.49 -10.75 -12.26
N ARG A 64 15.25 -11.15 -11.98
CA ARG A 64 14.85 -12.54 -11.76
C ARG A 64 15.10 -13.38 -13.01
N ALA A 65 14.69 -12.90 -14.18
CA ALA A 65 14.88 -13.62 -15.44
C ALA A 65 16.36 -13.83 -15.77
N TYR A 66 17.21 -12.84 -15.50
CA TYR A 66 18.65 -12.98 -15.63
C TYR A 66 19.24 -13.96 -14.61
N TRP A 67 18.80 -13.90 -13.35
CA TRP A 67 19.27 -14.77 -12.28
C TRP A 67 18.96 -16.26 -12.56
N VAL A 68 17.75 -16.58 -13.03
CA VAL A 68 17.34 -17.95 -13.40
C VAL A 68 18.24 -18.53 -14.50
N LYS A 69 18.74 -17.70 -15.43
CA LYS A 69 19.69 -18.15 -16.48
C LYS A 69 21.05 -18.54 -15.92
N LEU A 70 21.48 -17.92 -14.82
CA LEU A 70 22.76 -18.22 -14.17
C LEU A 70 22.66 -19.44 -13.26
N THR A 71 21.61 -19.49 -12.43
CA THR A 71 21.40 -20.57 -11.45
C THR A 71 19.91 -20.91 -11.35
N ARG A 72 19.57 -22.19 -11.52
CA ARG A 72 18.16 -22.64 -11.48
C ARG A 72 17.56 -22.49 -10.09
N GLU A 73 18.28 -22.84 -9.04
CA GLU A 73 17.82 -22.79 -7.64
C GLU A 73 18.62 -21.74 -6.85
N SER A 74 17.93 -20.96 -6.00
CA SER A 74 18.56 -19.95 -5.14
C SER A 74 17.61 -19.47 -4.05
N ASP A 75 17.90 -19.83 -2.80
CA ASP A 75 17.13 -19.36 -1.62
C ASP A 75 17.08 -17.83 -1.54
N PHE A 76 18.18 -17.15 -1.90
CA PHE A 76 18.22 -15.69 -1.94
C PHE A 76 17.23 -15.12 -2.96
N ARG A 77 17.16 -15.71 -4.16
CA ARG A 77 16.22 -15.25 -5.17
C ARG A 77 14.78 -15.44 -4.69
N ASP A 78 14.48 -16.58 -4.09
CA ASP A 78 13.13 -16.91 -3.62
C ASP A 78 12.73 -16.02 -2.42
N TRP A 79 13.70 -15.69 -1.55
CA TRP A 79 13.53 -14.67 -0.52
C TRP A 79 13.22 -13.29 -1.11
N TRP A 80 13.98 -12.85 -2.12
CA TRP A 80 13.73 -11.56 -2.77
C TRP A 80 12.43 -11.54 -3.59
N GLU A 81 11.97 -12.67 -4.13
CA GLU A 81 10.64 -12.81 -4.73
C GLU A 81 9.56 -12.52 -3.68
N THR A 82 9.70 -13.08 -2.48
CA THR A 82 8.77 -12.82 -1.37
C THR A 82 8.73 -11.32 -1.02
N ILE A 83 9.89 -10.66 -0.98
CA ILE A 83 9.97 -9.21 -0.73
C ILE A 83 9.31 -8.42 -1.87
N TYR A 84 9.54 -8.80 -3.12
CA TYR A 84 8.91 -8.20 -4.29
C TYR A 84 7.39 -8.29 -4.22
N GLU A 85 6.84 -9.48 -3.91
CA GLU A 85 5.39 -9.70 -3.78
C GLU A 85 4.78 -8.83 -2.67
N GLN A 86 5.40 -8.77 -1.49
CA GLN A 86 4.95 -7.92 -0.39
C GLN A 86 4.90 -6.44 -0.76
N ILE A 87 5.92 -5.96 -1.46
CA ILE A 87 5.98 -4.57 -1.91
C ILE A 87 4.92 -4.33 -2.99
N LEU A 88 4.80 -5.22 -3.97
CA LEU A 88 3.81 -5.11 -5.03
C LEU A 88 2.38 -5.08 -4.47
N ASP A 89 2.08 -5.91 -3.47
CA ASP A 89 0.79 -5.91 -2.78
C ASP A 89 0.54 -4.61 -2.02
N LYS A 90 1.54 -4.08 -1.31
CA LYS A 90 1.46 -2.75 -0.68
C LYS A 90 1.16 -1.66 -1.72
N TYR A 91 1.73 -1.75 -2.91
CA TYR A 91 1.49 -0.82 -4.02
C TYR A 91 0.10 -0.97 -4.64
N LYS A 92 -0.33 -2.19 -4.93
CA LYS A 92 -1.70 -2.49 -5.38
C LYS A 92 -2.73 -2.03 -4.35
N MET A 93 -2.50 -2.24 -3.06
CA MET A 93 -3.36 -1.73 -1.98
C MET A 93 -3.36 -0.20 -1.90
N LYS A 94 -2.27 0.47 -2.28
CA LYS A 94 -2.20 1.93 -2.40
C LYS A 94 -2.94 2.45 -3.64
N GLU A 95 -2.98 1.70 -4.74
CA GLU A 95 -3.79 2.01 -5.93
C GLU A 95 -5.28 1.68 -5.77
N ILE A 96 -5.62 0.60 -5.06
CA ILE A 96 -7.00 0.19 -4.75
C ILE A 96 -7.65 1.12 -3.71
N ARG A 97 -6.87 1.91 -2.95
CA ARG A 97 -7.44 3.09 -2.28
C ARG A 97 -7.87 4.07 -3.36
N PRO A 98 -9.19 4.26 -3.60
CA PRO A 98 -9.62 5.12 -4.68
C PRO A 98 -9.07 6.54 -4.45
N LYS A 99 -8.24 6.99 -5.38
CA LYS A 99 -7.89 8.41 -5.53
C LYS A 99 -9.21 9.17 -5.77
N GLY A 100 -9.72 9.84 -4.75
CA GLY A 100 -10.47 11.09 -4.94
C GLY A 100 -11.93 11.04 -5.39
N LYS A 101 -12.75 10.08 -4.93
CA LYS A 101 -14.21 10.25 -4.83
C LYS A 101 -14.76 9.62 -3.53
N SER A 102 -15.08 10.34 -2.45
CA SER A 102 -14.68 11.67 -1.97
C SER A 102 -14.99 11.72 -0.45
N PRO A 103 -14.15 12.36 0.40
CA PRO A 103 -14.60 12.86 1.69
C PRO A 103 -15.95 13.59 1.60
N VAL A 104 -16.21 14.29 0.47
CA VAL A 104 -17.48 14.98 0.20
C VAL A 104 -18.66 14.01 0.14
N LEU A 105 -18.53 12.81 -0.44
CA LEU A 105 -19.61 11.83 -0.47
C LEU A 105 -19.96 11.38 0.95
N PHE A 106 -18.94 11.04 1.76
CA PHE A 106 -19.15 10.62 3.15
C PHE A 106 -19.68 11.76 4.02
N ILE A 107 -19.23 12.99 3.79
CA ILE A 107 -19.75 14.19 4.45
C ILE A 107 -21.23 14.40 4.09
N ASN A 108 -21.61 14.26 2.81
CA ASN A 108 -22.99 14.44 2.36
C ASN A 108 -23.91 13.37 2.94
N VAL A 109 -23.49 12.10 2.88
CA VAL A 109 -24.21 10.98 3.50
C VAL A 109 -24.33 11.18 5.01
N GLY A 110 -23.23 11.55 5.69
CA GLY A 110 -23.21 11.81 7.13
C GLY A 110 -24.15 12.95 7.54
N ARG A 111 -24.16 14.05 6.76
CA ARG A 111 -25.08 15.17 6.95
C ARG A 111 -26.53 14.75 6.75
N LEU A 112 -26.83 13.96 5.73
CA LEU A 112 -28.18 13.46 5.47
C LEU A 112 -28.67 12.59 6.64
N ILE A 113 -27.84 11.65 7.10
CA ILE A 113 -28.13 10.80 8.27
C ILE A 113 -28.36 11.66 9.51
N ARG A 114 -27.49 12.64 9.77
CA ARG A 114 -27.61 13.57 10.91
C ARG A 114 -28.91 14.36 10.88
N SER A 115 -29.26 14.93 9.72
CA SER A 115 -30.48 15.70 9.53
C SER A 115 -31.72 14.84 9.76
N ALA A 116 -31.78 13.64 9.17
CA ALA A 116 -32.91 12.72 9.36
C ALA A 116 -33.02 12.26 10.83
N ARG A 117 -31.89 12.00 11.50
CA ARG A 117 -31.88 11.66 12.93
C ARG A 117 -32.48 12.79 13.78
N ILE A 118 -32.08 14.03 13.53
CA ILE A 118 -32.58 15.20 14.25
C ILE A 118 -34.08 15.41 13.98
N GLN A 119 -34.53 15.25 12.74
CA GLN A 119 -35.96 15.33 12.38
C GLN A 119 -36.81 14.27 13.09
N LYS A 120 -36.24 13.10 13.37
CA LYS A 120 -36.88 12.03 14.17
C LYS A 120 -36.76 12.24 15.69
N GLY A 121 -36.14 13.32 16.14
CA GLY A 121 -35.96 13.62 17.57
C GLY A 121 -35.02 12.65 18.30
N LEU A 122 -34.16 11.92 17.58
CA LEU A 122 -33.28 10.91 18.17
C LEU A 122 -31.93 11.50 18.56
N SER A 123 -31.41 11.14 19.72
CA SER A 123 -29.99 11.31 20.05
C SER A 123 -29.13 10.31 19.26
N GLN A 124 -27.82 10.58 19.16
CA GLN A 124 -26.89 9.64 18.53
C GLN A 124 -26.84 8.28 19.27
N LYS A 125 -27.02 8.29 20.60
CA LYS A 125 -27.05 7.07 21.42
C LYS A 125 -28.29 6.23 21.10
N GLU A 126 -29.42 6.87 20.91
CA GLU A 126 -30.69 6.23 20.56
C GLU A 126 -30.71 5.68 19.14
N LEU A 127 -30.10 6.38 18.17
CA LEU A 127 -29.89 5.84 16.83
C LEU A 127 -28.95 4.64 16.86
N ALA A 128 -27.85 4.75 17.61
CA ALA A 128 -26.88 3.67 17.76
C ALA A 128 -27.54 2.40 18.33
N LEU A 129 -28.36 2.54 19.38
CA LEU A 129 -29.10 1.44 19.97
C LEU A 129 -30.03 0.76 18.95
N ARG A 130 -30.80 1.54 18.17
CA ARG A 130 -31.69 1.01 17.12
C ARG A 130 -30.93 0.33 15.98
N ALA A 131 -29.73 0.81 15.67
CA ALA A 131 -28.89 0.29 14.60
C ALA A 131 -27.99 -0.88 15.04
N GLY A 132 -27.98 -1.25 16.33
CA GLY A 132 -27.05 -2.24 16.88
C GLY A 132 -25.58 -1.78 16.84
N MET A 133 -25.34 -0.48 16.99
CA MET A 133 -24.03 0.17 16.88
C MET A 133 -23.63 0.85 18.19
N LYS A 134 -22.35 1.25 18.30
CA LYS A 134 -21.88 2.11 19.39
C LYS A 134 -22.11 3.59 19.03
N GLN A 135 -22.45 4.44 20.00
CA GLN A 135 -22.67 5.87 19.77
C GLN A 135 -21.49 6.59 19.08
N PRO A 136 -20.22 6.32 19.42
CA PRO A 136 -19.08 6.92 18.71
C PRO A 136 -19.01 6.55 17.22
N ASP A 137 -19.55 5.39 16.83
CA ASP A 137 -19.63 5.02 15.41
C ASP A 137 -20.65 5.90 14.68
N ILE A 138 -21.81 6.17 15.27
CA ILE A 138 -22.79 7.10 14.71
C ILE A 138 -22.21 8.51 14.56
N SER A 139 -21.47 9.02 15.56
CA SER A 139 -20.80 10.32 15.45
C SER A 139 -19.80 10.36 14.28
N LYS A 140 -18.94 9.35 14.15
CA LYS A 140 -17.98 9.28 13.03
C LYS A 140 -18.66 9.17 11.66
N ILE A 141 -19.80 8.50 11.58
CA ILE A 141 -20.62 8.40 10.37
C ILE A 141 -21.21 9.77 10.01
N GLU A 142 -21.83 10.46 10.97
CA GLU A 142 -22.43 11.78 10.77
C GLU A 142 -21.39 12.86 10.39
N GLU A 143 -20.14 12.67 10.82
CA GLU A 143 -19.00 13.53 10.46
C GLU A 143 -18.35 13.18 9.11
N GLY A 144 -18.80 12.10 8.45
CA GLY A 144 -18.18 11.62 7.20
C GLY A 144 -16.79 11.00 7.39
N LYS A 145 -16.40 10.69 8.63
CA LYS A 145 -15.08 10.13 8.99
C LYS A 145 -15.05 8.60 8.94
N LYS A 146 -16.19 7.94 8.71
CA LYS A 146 -16.31 6.49 8.63
C LYS A 146 -16.91 6.06 7.29
N ASN A 147 -16.17 5.25 6.55
CA ASN A 147 -16.71 4.53 5.40
C ASN A 147 -17.56 3.35 5.92
N ILE A 148 -18.86 3.37 5.65
CA ILE A 148 -19.80 2.34 6.10
C ILE A 148 -20.16 1.40 4.96
N THR A 149 -20.44 0.15 5.30
CA THR A 149 -20.93 -0.82 4.32
C THR A 149 -22.33 -0.45 3.83
N ILE A 150 -22.70 -0.95 2.66
CA ILE A 150 -24.06 -0.79 2.11
C ILE A 150 -25.11 -1.35 3.08
N GLN A 151 -24.82 -2.47 3.77
CA GLN A 151 -25.75 -3.03 4.76
C GLN A 151 -25.99 -2.06 5.93
N THR A 152 -24.93 -1.44 6.44
CA THR A 152 -25.03 -0.44 7.52
C THR A 152 -25.83 0.78 7.05
N LEU A 153 -25.53 1.29 5.86
CA LEU A 153 -26.24 2.43 5.27
C LEU A 153 -27.73 2.12 5.08
N ALA A 154 -28.07 0.94 4.55
CA ALA A 154 -29.45 0.50 4.37
C ALA A 154 -30.20 0.38 5.71
N SER A 155 -29.55 -0.16 6.74
CA SER A 155 -30.12 -0.25 8.10
C SER A 155 -30.43 1.14 8.66
N LEU A 156 -29.48 2.08 8.55
CA LEU A 156 -29.69 3.46 8.99
C LEU A 156 -30.79 4.17 8.19
N CYS A 157 -30.83 3.99 6.86
CA CYS A 157 -31.89 4.53 6.02
C CYS A 157 -33.26 3.98 6.42
N LYS A 158 -33.36 2.70 6.75
CA LYS A 158 -34.59 2.07 7.22
C LYS A 158 -35.05 2.65 8.56
N ILE A 159 -34.16 2.79 9.52
CA ILE A 159 -34.47 3.36 10.86
C ILE A 159 -34.89 4.83 10.77
N LEU A 160 -34.24 5.58 9.87
CA LEU A 160 -34.46 7.01 9.69
C LEU A 160 -35.51 7.33 8.62
N GLU A 161 -36.10 6.32 7.99
CA GLU A 161 -37.08 6.44 6.89
C GLU A 161 -36.58 7.30 5.70
N ILE A 162 -35.29 7.21 5.41
CA ILE A 162 -34.67 7.86 4.25
C ILE A 162 -35.03 7.07 3.00
N ARG A 163 -35.84 7.66 2.11
CA ARG A 163 -36.29 7.03 0.87
C ARG A 163 -35.40 7.32 -0.34
N LYS A 164 -34.68 8.43 -0.33
CA LYS A 164 -33.80 8.87 -1.42
C LYS A 164 -32.51 9.43 -0.85
N LEU A 165 -31.39 8.99 -1.39
CA LEU A 165 -30.06 9.56 -1.12
C LEU A 165 -29.71 10.47 -2.29
N GLU A 166 -29.71 11.78 -2.07
CA GLU A 166 -29.20 12.76 -3.03
C GLU A 166 -27.71 12.94 -2.75
N LEU A 167 -26.89 12.31 -3.59
CA LEU A 167 -25.45 12.20 -3.40
C LEU A 167 -24.66 13.24 -4.24
N TRP A 168 -25.36 13.94 -5.15
CA TRP A 168 -24.85 14.95 -6.09
C TRP A 168 -25.98 15.88 -6.54
#